data_AF-A0A2D6P641-F1
#
_entry.id   AF-A0A2D6P641-F1
#
_cell.length_a   1.000
_cell.length_b   1.000
_cell.length_c   1.000
_cell.angle_alpha   90.00
_cell.angle_beta   90.00
_cell.angle_gamma   90.00
#
_symmetry.space_group_name_H-M   'P 1'
#
loop_
_entity.id
_entity.type
_entity.pdbx_description
1 polymer ?
#
loop_
_entity_poly.entity_id
_entity_poly.type
_entity_poly.pdbx_seq_one_letter_code
_entity_poly.pdbx_strand_id
1 'polypeptide(L)'
;MKTQRLREKIGEFLLEAYISDFLSEDLIYHDLGVRNTEQIKTYINNNMRHGTTSQQLGNVLSKNKKIITKASDSISRQGILSGSYDICGWNINLEGYASIYPDKFEKHLKLNELNREDILISETNLESMLV
;
A
#
# COMPACT_ATOMS: atom_id res chain seq x y z
N MET A 1 18.87 9.50 5.45
CA MET A 1 17.76 10.49 5.64
C MET A 1 16.70 10.47 4.53
N LYS A 2 17.01 10.74 3.24
CA LYS A 2 15.96 10.83 2.18
C LYS A 2 15.15 9.54 1.97
N THR A 3 15.81 8.38 1.91
CA THR A 3 15.16 7.09 1.67
C THR A 3 14.30 6.60 2.83
N GLN A 4 14.60 7.00 4.07
CA GLN A 4 13.78 6.63 5.23
C GLN A 4 12.44 7.38 5.23
N ARG A 5 12.48 8.70 4.99
CA ARG A 5 11.27 9.52 4.85
C ARG A 5 10.41 9.07 3.66
N LEU A 6 11.04 8.69 2.55
CA LEU A 6 10.33 8.14 1.40
C LEU A 6 9.59 6.83 1.75
N ARG A 7 10.29 5.88 2.40
CA ARG A 7 9.68 4.61 2.85
C ARG A 7 8.51 4.82 3.80
N GLU A 8 8.68 5.74 4.75
CA GLU A 8 7.63 6.13 5.69
C GLU A 8 6.40 6.69 4.98
N LYS A 9 6.59 7.64 4.04
CA LYS A 9 5.49 8.26 3.29
C LYS A 9 4.78 7.28 2.36
N ILE A 10 5.51 6.32 1.79
CA ILE A 10 4.90 5.24 1.01
C ILE A 10 4.02 4.38 1.92
N GLY A 11 4.53 3.99 3.10
CA GLY A 11 3.75 3.18 4.04
C GLY A 11 2.51 3.91 4.57
N GLU A 12 2.61 5.21 4.83
CA GLU A 12 1.48 6.06 5.22
C GLU A 12 0.38 6.05 4.15
N PHE A 13 0.75 6.28 2.88
CA PHE A 13 -0.20 6.25 1.77
C PHE A 13 -0.87 4.90 1.58
N LEU A 14 -0.12 3.80 1.68
CA LEU A 14 -0.66 2.46 1.51
C LEU A 14 -1.55 2.06 2.70
N LEU A 15 -1.24 2.52 3.92
CA LEU A 15 -2.11 2.33 5.09
C LEU A 15 -3.42 3.11 4.94
N GLU A 16 -3.37 4.38 4.51
CA GLU A 16 -4.55 5.18 4.23
C GLU A 16 -5.43 4.53 3.15
N ALA A 17 -4.82 4.03 2.08
CA ALA A 17 -5.50 3.27 1.04
C ALA A 17 -6.18 2.01 1.61
N TYR A 18 -5.46 1.24 2.44
CA TYR A 18 -5.99 0.04 3.08
C TYR A 18 -7.22 0.35 3.94
N ILE A 19 -7.11 1.34 4.83
CA ILE A 19 -8.19 1.73 5.74
C ILE A 19 -9.40 2.24 4.95
N SER A 20 -9.16 3.07 3.93
CA SER A 20 -10.23 3.59 3.08
C SER A 20 -10.98 2.47 2.37
N ASP A 21 -10.26 1.49 1.82
CA ASP A 21 -10.87 0.37 1.10
C ASP A 21 -11.57 -0.58 2.10
N PHE A 22 -11.00 -0.80 3.29
CA PHE A 22 -11.58 -1.61 4.38
C PHE A 22 -12.91 -1.04 4.90
N LEU A 23 -13.02 0.28 4.98
CA LEU A 23 -14.24 0.98 5.41
C LEU A 23 -15.29 1.11 4.29
N SER A 24 -14.93 0.79 3.05
CA SER A 24 -15.87 0.90 1.93
C SER A 24 -16.84 -0.28 1.89
N GLU A 25 -18.10 -0.01 1.55
CA GLU A 25 -19.15 -1.05 1.42
C GLU A 25 -18.94 -1.96 0.19
N ASP A 26 -18.10 -1.54 -0.76
CA ASP A 26 -17.74 -2.28 -1.99
C ASP A 26 -16.55 -3.22 -1.74
N LEU A 27 -16.78 -4.27 -0.94
CA LEU A 27 -15.75 -5.26 -0.63
C LEU A 27 -15.54 -6.27 -1.76
N ILE A 28 -14.68 -5.92 -2.72
CA ILE A 28 -13.91 -6.93 -3.46
C ILE A 28 -12.66 -7.22 -2.63
N TYR A 29 -12.77 -8.22 -1.73
CA TYR A 29 -11.75 -8.61 -0.76
C TYR A 29 -10.34 -8.87 -1.35
N HIS A 30 -10.23 -9.12 -2.66
CA HIS A 30 -8.96 -9.47 -3.30
C HIS A 30 -7.99 -8.29 -3.53
N ASP A 31 -8.42 -7.03 -3.40
CA ASP A 31 -7.60 -5.86 -3.78
C ASP A 31 -7.49 -4.76 -2.70
N LEU A 32 -7.80 -5.06 -1.44
CA LEU A 32 -7.78 -4.08 -0.35
C LEU A 32 -6.44 -3.34 -0.23
N GLY A 33 -6.47 -2.00 -0.39
CA GLY A 33 -5.31 -1.14 -0.23
C GLY A 33 -4.28 -1.21 -1.37
N VAL A 34 -4.52 -2.01 -2.42
CA VAL A 34 -3.56 -2.19 -3.51
C VAL A 34 -3.46 -0.91 -4.33
N ARG A 35 -2.23 -0.42 -4.52
CA ARG A 35 -1.94 0.75 -5.37
C ARG A 35 -0.80 0.43 -6.33
N ASN A 36 -0.91 0.92 -7.56
CA ASN A 36 0.17 0.76 -8.54
C ASN A 36 1.30 1.79 -8.34
N THR A 37 2.44 1.53 -8.99
CA THR A 37 3.64 2.39 -8.91
C THR A 37 3.35 3.85 -9.27
N GLU A 38 2.45 4.13 -10.22
CA GLU A 38 2.17 5.51 -10.66
C GLU A 38 1.30 6.27 -9.65
N GLN A 39 0.32 5.61 -9.02
CA GLN A 39 -0.46 6.18 -7.93
C GLN A 39 0.45 6.57 -6.76
N ILE A 40 1.34 5.66 -6.35
CA ILE A 40 2.31 5.90 -5.28
C ILE A 40 3.23 7.06 -5.66
N LYS A 41 3.77 7.07 -6.88
CA LYS A 41 4.64 8.15 -7.37
C LYS A 41 3.94 9.51 -7.34
N THR A 42 2.69 9.56 -7.80
CA THR A 42 1.89 10.78 -7.83
C THR A 42 1.70 11.32 -6.41
N TYR A 43 1.30 10.47 -5.47
CA TYR A 43 1.16 10.85 -4.07
C TYR A 43 2.47 11.38 -3.50
N ILE A 44 3.57 10.66 -3.69
CA ILE A 44 4.89 11.04 -3.16
C ILE A 44 5.34 12.39 -3.71
N ASN A 45 5.20 12.61 -5.01
CA ASN A 45 5.66 13.83 -5.66
C ASN A 45 4.79 15.05 -5.29
N ASN A 46 3.52 14.84 -4.95
CA ASN A 46 2.64 15.89 -4.47
C ASN A 46 2.84 16.22 -2.97
N ASN A 47 3.34 15.27 -2.18
CA ASN A 47 3.45 15.38 -0.72
C ASN A 47 4.90 15.52 -0.22
N MET A 48 5.87 15.65 -1.12
CA MET A 48 7.28 15.88 -0.80
C MET A 48 7.85 17.06 -1.58
N ARG A 49 8.63 17.92 -0.91
CA ARG A 49 9.30 19.08 -1.56
C ARG A 49 10.17 18.69 -2.75
N HIS A 50 10.81 17.53 -2.65
CA HIS A 50 11.54 16.92 -3.75
C HIS A 50 10.97 15.52 -3.94
N GLY A 51 10.36 15.30 -5.10
CA GLY A 51 9.80 14.02 -5.48
C GLY A 51 10.86 12.95 -5.76
N THR A 52 10.42 11.86 -6.36
CA THR A 52 11.25 10.74 -6.79
C THR A 52 10.92 10.34 -8.23
N THR A 53 11.86 9.69 -8.90
CA THR A 53 11.65 9.14 -10.24
C THR A 53 11.02 7.75 -10.15
N SER A 54 10.34 7.30 -11.23
CA SER A 54 9.74 5.95 -11.26
C SER A 54 10.77 4.85 -11.02
N GLN A 55 12.00 5.01 -11.51
CA GLN A 55 13.08 4.04 -11.31
C GLN A 55 13.56 4.01 -9.84
N GLN A 56 13.75 5.17 -9.22
CA GLN A 56 14.10 5.25 -7.80
C GLN A 56 13.00 4.67 -6.91
N LEU A 57 11.74 4.98 -7.23
CA LEU A 57 10.59 4.44 -6.52
C LEU A 57 10.52 2.91 -6.67
N GLY A 58 10.61 2.38 -7.89
CA GLY A 58 10.60 0.93 -8.14
C GLY A 58 11.70 0.20 -7.37
N ASN A 59 12.89 0.78 -7.26
CA ASN A 59 13.98 0.25 -6.44
C ASN A 59 13.64 0.23 -4.94
N VAL A 60 12.96 1.25 -4.42
CA VAL A 60 12.53 1.31 -3.02
C VAL A 60 11.41 0.30 -2.74
N LEU A 61 10.39 0.26 -3.59
CA LEU A 61 9.26 -0.67 -3.47
C LEU A 61 9.75 -2.14 -3.50
N SER A 62 10.69 -2.45 -4.39
CA SER A 62 11.22 -3.81 -4.52
C SER A 62 12.08 -4.23 -3.32
N LYS A 63 12.79 -3.30 -2.66
CA LYS A 63 13.71 -3.60 -1.56
C LYS A 63 13.06 -3.52 -0.17
N ASN A 64 11.94 -2.79 -0.02
CA ASN A 64 11.35 -2.49 1.27
C ASN A 64 10.29 -3.51 1.74
N LYS A 65 10.67 -4.79 1.76
CA LYS A 65 9.73 -5.90 2.07
C LYS A 65 9.13 -5.90 3.47
N LYS A 66 9.79 -5.22 4.42
CA LYS A 66 9.30 -5.08 5.79
C LYS A 66 8.05 -4.21 5.92
N ILE A 67 7.75 -3.38 4.92
CA ILE A 67 6.62 -2.44 4.97
C ILE A 67 5.71 -2.64 3.76
N ILE A 68 6.24 -3.19 2.67
CA ILE A 68 5.56 -3.24 1.38
C ILE A 68 5.57 -4.67 0.87
N THR A 69 4.38 -5.18 0.60
CA THR A 69 4.16 -6.47 -0.03
C THR A 69 3.81 -6.25 -1.50
N LYS A 70 4.27 -7.13 -2.39
CA LYS A 70 3.80 -7.12 -3.78
C LYS A 70 2.42 -7.76 -3.80
N ALA A 71 1.42 -7.11 -4.38
CA ALA A 71 0.09 -7.71 -4.51
C ALA A 71 0.17 -9.00 -5.36
N SER A 72 -0.69 -9.98 -5.06
CA SER A 72 -0.79 -11.25 -5.79
C SER A 72 -1.15 -11.02 -7.26
N ASP A 73 -2.11 -10.12 -7.49
CA ASP A 73 -2.60 -9.80 -8.82
C ASP A 73 -1.99 -8.51 -9.35
N SER A 74 -1.66 -8.51 -10.64
CA SER A 74 -1.35 -7.30 -11.36
C SER A 74 -2.63 -6.53 -11.68
N ILE A 75 -2.57 -5.21 -11.55
CA ILE A 75 -3.67 -4.34 -11.96
C ILE A 75 -3.72 -4.35 -13.48
N SER A 76 -4.67 -5.09 -14.04
CA SER A 76 -4.86 -5.17 -15.48
C SER A 76 -5.42 -3.85 -16.01
N ARG A 77 -4.75 -3.28 -17.02
CA ARG A 77 -5.26 -2.15 -17.79
C ARG A 77 -5.56 -2.63 -19.19
N GLN A 78 -6.79 -2.42 -19.64
CA GLN A 78 -7.21 -2.70 -21.01
C GLN A 78 -7.58 -1.39 -21.71
N GLY A 79 -7.02 -1.16 -22.89
CA GLY A 79 -7.39 -0.06 -23.76
C GLY A 79 -7.63 -0.54 -25.19
N ILE A 80 -8.64 0.02 -25.84
CA ILE A 80 -9.08 -0.38 -27.19
C ILE A 80 -7.95 -0.27 -28.23
N LEU A 81 -7.06 0.72 -28.08
CA LEU A 81 -5.92 0.96 -28.97
C LEU A 81 -4.58 0.44 -28.42
N SER A 82 -4.41 0.44 -27.10
CA SER A 82 -3.15 0.11 -26.43
C SER A 82 -2.99 -1.38 -26.10
N GLY A 83 -4.04 -2.20 -26.30
CA GLY A 83 -4.08 -3.58 -25.83
C GLY A 83 -4.25 -3.67 -24.31
N SER A 84 -4.12 -4.88 -23.78
CA SER A 84 -4.07 -5.15 -22.33
C SER A 84 -2.63 -5.25 -21.84
N TYR A 85 -2.34 -4.61 -20.71
CA TYR A 85 -1.07 -4.78 -20.01
C TYR A 85 -1.29 -4.80 -18.50
N ASP A 86 -0.40 -5.50 -17.82
CA ASP A 86 -0.42 -5.70 -16.38
C ASP A 86 0.49 -4.69 -15.68
N ILE A 87 -0.05 -4.03 -14.66
CA ILE A 87 0.70 -3.10 -13.82
C ILE A 87 0.99 -3.74 -12.47
N CYS A 88 2.22 -3.61 -11.98
CA CYS A 88 2.56 -4.06 -10.64
C CYS A 88 1.71 -3.34 -9.58
N GLY A 89 0.97 -4.11 -8.79
CA GLY A 89 0.32 -3.67 -7.56
C GLY A 89 1.21 -3.83 -6.33
N TRP A 90 1.06 -2.91 -5.38
CA TRP A 90 1.77 -2.90 -4.12
C TRP A 90 0.78 -2.70 -2.99
N ASN A 91 0.99 -3.40 -1.88
CA ASN A 91 0.19 -3.30 -0.69
C ASN A 91 1.05 -3.03 0.55
N ILE A 92 0.41 -2.55 1.61
CA ILE A 92 1.03 -2.40 2.93
C ILE A 92 1.22 -3.79 3.56
N ASN A 93 2.35 -4.00 4.23
CA ASN A 93 2.50 -5.06 5.24
C ASN A 93 2.14 -4.44 6.58
N LEU A 94 0.97 -4.77 7.13
CA LEU A 94 0.42 -4.06 8.28
C LEU A 94 1.25 -4.32 9.53
N GLU A 95 1.59 -5.58 9.80
CA GLU A 95 2.45 -5.97 10.93
C GLU A 95 3.80 -5.26 10.89
N GLY A 96 4.43 -5.26 9.73
CA GLY A 96 5.75 -4.70 9.52
C GLY A 96 5.77 -3.18 9.59
N TYR A 97 4.75 -2.50 9.06
CA TYR A 97 4.60 -1.07 9.23
C TYR A 97 4.29 -0.69 10.68
N ALA A 98 3.40 -1.41 11.36
CA ALA A 98 3.07 -1.20 12.76
C ALA A 98 4.28 -1.43 13.69
N SER A 99 5.17 -2.38 13.33
CA SER A 99 6.41 -2.63 14.06
C SER A 99 7.44 -1.49 13.91
N ILE A 100 7.58 -0.94 12.70
CA ILE A 100 8.59 0.08 12.40
C ILE A 100 8.11 1.51 12.76
N TYR A 101 6.82 1.78 12.60
CA TYR A 101 6.20 3.10 12.81
C TYR A 101 4.93 3.01 13.69
N PRO A 102 5.05 2.52 14.94
CA PRO A 102 3.90 2.25 15.80
C PRO A 102 3.04 3.50 16.05
N ASP A 103 3.65 4.63 16.41
CA ASP A 103 2.91 5.86 16.73
C ASP A 103 2.05 6.38 15.56
N LYS A 104 2.51 6.16 14.32
CA LYS A 104 1.82 6.61 13.11
C LYS A 104 0.70 5.66 12.74
N PHE A 105 0.96 4.37 12.85
CA PHE A 105 -0.06 3.34 12.67
C PHE A 105 -1.22 3.58 13.63
N GLU A 106 -0.94 3.69 14.93
CA GLU A 106 -1.97 3.94 15.96
C GLU A 106 -2.69 5.28 15.78
N LYS A 107 -1.99 6.32 15.29
CA LYS A 107 -2.62 7.59 14.96
C LYS A 107 -3.67 7.43 13.85
N HIS A 108 -3.33 6.70 12.78
CA HIS A 108 -4.26 6.45 11.67
C HIS A 108 -5.46 5.61 12.09
N LEU A 109 -5.26 4.63 12.97
CA LEU A 109 -6.37 3.85 13.51
C LEU A 109 -7.33 4.71 14.32
N LYS A 110 -6.80 5.52 15.25
CA LYS A 110 -7.60 6.43 16.08
C LYS A 110 -8.36 7.46 15.26
N LEU A 111 -7.77 7.98 14.20
CA LEU A 111 -8.44 8.95 13.32
C LEU A 111 -9.64 8.35 12.58
N ASN A 112 -9.64 7.03 12.37
CA ASN A 112 -10.71 6.31 11.67
C ASN A 112 -11.58 5.47 12.60
N GLU A 113 -11.44 5.62 13.93
CA GLU A 113 -12.18 4.88 14.95
C GLU A 113 -12.07 3.34 14.82
N LEU A 114 -10.91 2.85 14.35
CA LEU A 114 -10.64 1.43 14.13
C LEU A 114 -9.81 0.82 15.26
N ASN A 115 -10.05 -0.45 15.58
CA ASN A 115 -9.17 -1.21 16.46
C ASN A 115 -8.11 -1.96 15.66
N ARG A 116 -6.97 -2.20 16.30
CA ARG A 116 -5.83 -2.92 15.70
C ARG A 116 -6.18 -4.35 15.29
N GLU A 117 -7.02 -5.01 16.07
CA GLU A 117 -7.46 -6.38 15.83
C GLU A 117 -8.31 -6.47 14.55
N ASP A 118 -9.21 -5.51 14.34
CA ASP A 118 -10.11 -5.47 13.17
C ASP A 118 -9.35 -5.44 11.83
N ILE A 119 -8.19 -4.78 11.82
CA ILE A 119 -7.36 -4.60 10.62
C ILE A 119 -6.38 -5.76 10.43
N LEU A 120 -5.75 -6.27 11.50
CA LEU A 120 -4.75 -7.33 11.38
C LEU A 120 -5.35 -8.72 11.10
N ILE A 121 -6.59 -8.99 11.52
CA ILE A 121 -7.29 -10.26 11.26
C ILE A 121 -7.53 -10.47 9.75
N SER A 122 -7.64 -9.39 8.98
CA SER A 122 -7.84 -9.48 7.53
C SER A 122 -6.59 -9.90 6.75
N GLU A 123 -5.38 -9.69 7.27
CA GLU A 123 -4.12 -10.16 6.65
C GLU A 123 -3.95 -11.68 6.85
N THR A 124 -4.40 -12.22 7.99
CA THR A 124 -4.31 -13.66 8.33
C THR A 124 -5.33 -14.52 7.57
N ASN A 125 -6.53 -14.00 7.32
CA ASN A 125 -7.54 -14.72 6.53
C ASN A 125 -7.15 -14.84 5.05
N LEU A 126 -6.44 -13.84 4.49
CA LEU A 126 -5.91 -13.87 3.11
C LEU A 126 -4.82 -14.94 2.91
N GLU A 127 -3.92 -15.14 3.86
CA GLU A 127 -2.91 -16.22 3.78
C GLU A 127 -3.54 -17.62 3.95
N SER A 128 -4.59 -17.75 4.78
CA SER A 128 -5.27 -19.03 5.01
C SER A 128 -6.18 -19.49 3.87
N MET A 129 -6.61 -18.59 2.97
CA MET A 129 -7.43 -18.92 1.79
C MET A 129 -6.59 -19.33 0.56
N LEU A 130 -5.26 -19.34 0.68
CA LEU A 130 -4.31 -19.75 -0.37
C LEU A 130 -3.72 -21.17 -0.15
N VAL A 131 -4.27 -21.95 0.79
CA VAL A 131 -3.95 -23.37 1.05
C VAL A 131 -5.17 -24.23 0.77
#